data_AF-A0A327QL08-F1
#
_entry.id   AF-A0A327QL08-F1
#
_cell.length_a   1.000
_cell.length_b   1.000
_cell.length_c   1.000
_cell.angle_alpha   90.00
_cell.angle_beta   90.00
_cell.angle_gamma   90.00
#
_symmetry.space_group_name_H-M   'P 1'
#
loop_
_entity.id
_entity.type
_entity.pdbx_description
1 polymer ?
#
loop_
_entity_poly.entity_id
_entity_poly.type
_entity_poly.pdbx_seq_one_letter_code
_entity_poly.pdbx_strand_id
1 'polypeptide(L)'
;MGKVVYFNFSEPAQASFYQTANGFVAVKPRKKAIKWQAPQYEKIRAHRQEFGRAAQSGADLRFAFQATSHLFRDASMYRRLSSQLLQIIQQDTSHVRGERTVENGDVQLLKGFELNENALFRRVCRVQPRTTLDRAKGIAKVDIPSFVPTHELRIPKHATHYKIVTTVQAVDFDKNETTSESIQTIPLVLDDTATMPYSLTVPLPKKEQRHVLVSVGIVFVEILNDKPYSVAGGRYNAMCITHVFPKVGVEATKPVPPVEAPIPLIVEVAVPTKQIKPATTLLQTSSPRPKQLRLPGRKMRGKLYKEAISYNNHGKIASHLLEEQVE
;
A
#
# COMPACT_ATOMS: atom_id res chain seq x y z
N MET A 1 48.81 -8.31 32.46
CA MET A 1 47.82 -9.15 33.16
C MET A 1 46.45 -8.51 32.99
N GLY A 2 45.49 -9.23 32.40
CA GLY A 2 44.13 -8.73 32.20
C GLY A 2 43.39 -8.60 33.54
N LYS A 3 42.65 -7.51 33.75
CA LYS A 3 41.85 -7.29 34.96
C LYS A 3 40.66 -8.25 34.95
N VAL A 4 40.69 -9.28 35.79
CA VAL A 4 39.56 -10.20 35.98
C VAL A 4 38.47 -9.43 36.73
N VAL A 5 37.32 -9.23 36.07
CA VAL A 5 36.15 -8.59 36.67
C VAL A 5 35.11 -9.67 36.92
N TYR A 6 34.77 -9.90 38.19
CA TYR A 6 33.73 -10.85 38.58
C TYR A 6 32.35 -10.24 38.30
N PHE A 7 31.62 -10.84 37.37
CA PHE A 7 30.24 -10.43 37.07
C PHE A 7 29.29 -11.07 38.08
N ASN A 8 28.55 -10.24 38.83
CA ASN A 8 27.57 -10.70 39.82
C ASN A 8 26.21 -11.02 39.14
N PHE A 9 26.21 -11.95 38.20
CA PHE A 9 24.97 -12.50 37.63
C PHE A 9 24.71 -13.88 38.24
N SER A 10 23.50 -14.11 38.74
CA SER A 10 23.07 -15.42 39.23
C SER A 10 23.11 -16.52 38.15
N GLU A 11 23.06 -16.12 36.88
CA GLU A 11 23.05 -17.01 35.70
C GLU A 11 23.84 -16.35 34.56
N PRO A 12 25.14 -16.69 34.38
CA PRO A 12 26.00 -16.07 33.37
C PRO A 12 25.58 -16.41 31.93
N ALA A 13 24.86 -17.51 31.71
CA ALA A 13 24.38 -17.95 30.40
C ALA A 13 23.34 -16.99 29.74
N GLN A 14 22.78 -16.05 30.50
CA GLN A 14 21.78 -15.10 30.01
C GLN A 14 22.35 -13.70 29.71
N ALA A 15 23.66 -13.51 29.84
CA ALA A 15 24.29 -12.23 29.53
C ALA A 15 24.72 -12.17 28.06
N SER A 16 24.41 -11.06 27.38
CA SER A 16 24.96 -10.74 26.07
C SER A 16 26.12 -9.77 26.23
N PHE A 17 27.22 -10.01 25.52
CA PHE A 17 28.43 -9.20 25.59
C PHE A 17 28.58 -8.36 24.32
N TYR A 18 28.84 -7.07 24.49
CA TYR A 18 29.10 -6.13 23.40
C TYR A 18 30.49 -5.53 23.56
N GLN A 19 31.28 -5.54 22.49
CA GLN A 19 32.60 -4.92 22.47
C GLN A 19 32.46 -3.41 22.32
N THR A 20 33.23 -2.65 23.10
CA THR A 20 33.31 -1.19 23.06
C THR A 20 34.78 -0.76 23.07
N ALA A 21 35.06 0.50 22.73
CA ALA A 21 36.42 1.04 22.71
C ALA A 21 37.16 0.92 24.06
N ASN A 22 36.42 0.82 25.17
CA ASN A 22 36.95 0.71 26.53
C ASN A 22 36.81 -0.70 27.13
N GLY A 23 36.55 -1.73 26.32
CA GLY A 23 36.40 -3.13 26.76
C GLY A 23 35.03 -3.73 26.47
N PHE A 24 34.58 -4.70 27.26
CA PHE A 24 33.31 -5.40 27.04
C PHE A 24 32.21 -4.90 28.00
N VAL A 25 31.01 -4.66 27.46
CA VAL A 25 29.80 -4.38 28.23
C VAL A 25 28.93 -5.63 28.23
N ALA A 26 28.61 -6.14 29.42
CA ALA A 26 27.68 -7.24 29.60
C ALA A 26 26.28 -6.70 29.92
N VAL A 27 25.27 -7.11 29.15
CA VAL A 27 23.87 -6.74 29.37
C VAL A 27 23.07 -8.01 29.65
N LYS A 28 22.39 -8.06 30.81
CA LYS A 28 21.34 -9.06 31.05
C LYS A 28 20.01 -8.48 30.55
N PRO A 29 19.27 -9.14 29.64
CA PRO A 29 17.95 -8.69 29.26
C PRO A 29 17.02 -8.78 30.47
N ARG A 30 16.67 -7.64 31.06
CA ARG A 30 15.69 -7.57 32.15
C ARG A 30 14.29 -7.70 31.56
N LYS A 31 13.86 -8.92 31.23
CA LYS A 31 12.49 -9.20 30.80
C LYS A 31 11.56 -9.11 32.00
N LYS A 32 11.00 -7.92 32.28
CA LYS A 32 9.82 -7.84 33.16
C LYS A 32 8.69 -8.63 32.48
N ALA A 33 8.07 -9.56 33.20
CA ALA A 33 6.89 -10.25 32.68
C ALA A 33 5.79 -9.21 32.39
N ILE A 34 5.47 -9.02 31.11
CA ILE A 34 4.41 -8.10 30.69
C ILE A 34 3.07 -8.77 31.01
N LYS A 35 2.34 -8.24 31.98
CA LYS A 35 0.96 -8.64 32.25
C LYS A 35 0.05 -8.08 31.17
N TRP A 36 -0.03 -8.77 30.03
CA TRP A 36 -0.80 -8.31 28.87
C TRP A 36 -2.27 -8.03 29.15
N GLN A 37 -2.85 -8.63 30.20
CA GLN A 37 -4.23 -8.40 30.62
C GLN A 37 -4.43 -7.08 31.41
N ALA A 38 -3.36 -6.39 31.79
CA ALA A 38 -3.51 -5.13 32.52
C ALA A 38 -4.24 -4.06 31.68
N PRO A 39 -5.04 -3.16 32.32
CA PRO A 39 -5.82 -2.13 31.61
C PRO A 39 -4.97 -1.23 30.70
N GLN A 40 -3.73 -0.91 31.12
CA GLN A 40 -2.79 -0.10 30.34
C GLN A 40 -2.48 -0.66 28.92
N TYR A 41 -2.67 -1.96 28.69
CA TYR A 41 -2.41 -2.59 27.39
C TYR A 41 -3.65 -2.76 26.52
N GLU A 42 -4.83 -2.33 26.96
CA GLU A 42 -6.09 -2.51 26.24
C GLU A 42 -6.04 -1.96 24.81
N LYS A 43 -5.55 -0.73 24.65
CA LYS A 43 -5.39 -0.09 23.32
C LYS A 43 -4.44 -0.88 22.41
N ILE A 44 -3.39 -1.49 22.98
CA ILE A 44 -2.42 -2.30 22.24
C ILE A 44 -3.04 -3.64 21.83
N ARG A 45 -3.83 -4.27 22.71
CA ARG A 45 -4.57 -5.49 22.39
C ARG A 45 -5.58 -5.26 21.26
N ALA A 46 -6.39 -4.22 21.39
CA ALA A 46 -7.37 -3.84 20.36
C ALA A 46 -6.70 -3.59 19.00
N HIS A 47 -5.62 -2.81 18.97
CA HIS A 47 -4.88 -2.56 17.73
C HIS A 47 -4.26 -3.84 17.14
N ARG A 48 -3.76 -4.76 17.97
CA ARG A 48 -3.22 -6.05 17.50
C ARG A 48 -4.30 -6.94 16.88
N GLN A 49 -5.51 -6.95 17.44
CA GLN A 49 -6.64 -7.69 16.87
C GLN A 49 -7.02 -7.13 15.50
N GLU A 50 -7.19 -5.80 15.39
CA GLU A 50 -7.48 -5.14 14.12
C GLU A 50 -6.38 -5.37 13.08
N PHE A 51 -5.11 -5.28 13.48
CA PHE A 51 -3.96 -5.56 12.61
C PHE A 51 -3.95 -7.01 12.14
N GLY A 52 -4.23 -7.96 13.03
CA GLY A 52 -4.34 -9.39 12.70
C GLY A 52 -5.45 -9.66 11.69
N ARG A 53 -6.63 -9.04 11.88
CA ARG A 53 -7.75 -9.15 10.94
C ARG A 53 -7.41 -8.55 9.58
N ALA A 54 -6.80 -7.36 9.52
CA ALA A 54 -6.34 -6.77 8.27
C ALA A 54 -5.29 -7.65 7.55
N ALA A 55 -4.40 -8.29 8.29
CA ALA A 55 -3.40 -9.21 7.75
C ALA A 55 -4.02 -10.48 7.17
N GLN A 56 -5.06 -11.03 7.82
CA GLN A 56 -5.81 -12.18 7.34
C GLN A 56 -6.60 -11.83 6.07
N SER A 57 -7.42 -10.78 6.10
CA SER A 57 -8.17 -10.33 4.92
C SER A 57 -7.26 -9.99 3.73
N GLY A 58 -6.06 -9.47 4.01
CA GLY A 58 -5.05 -9.23 2.98
C GLY A 58 -4.46 -10.51 2.39
N ALA A 59 -4.38 -11.60 3.17
CA ALA A 59 -3.96 -12.91 2.69
C ALA A 59 -5.05 -13.54 1.81
N ASP A 60 -6.31 -13.42 2.22
CA ASP A 60 -7.46 -13.95 1.47
C ASP A 60 -7.60 -13.24 0.12
N LEU A 61 -7.46 -11.91 0.07
CA LEU A 61 -7.43 -11.18 -1.21
C LEU A 61 -6.23 -11.55 -2.07
N ARG A 62 -5.04 -11.73 -1.47
CA ARG A 62 -3.87 -12.18 -2.21
C ARG A 62 -4.11 -13.57 -2.82
N PHE A 63 -4.76 -14.46 -2.09
CA PHE A 63 -5.18 -15.77 -2.58
C PHE A 63 -6.19 -15.64 -3.73
N ALA A 64 -7.17 -14.73 -3.62
CA ALA A 64 -8.10 -14.43 -4.70
C ALA A 64 -7.42 -13.89 -5.98
N PHE A 65 -6.22 -13.33 -5.89
CA PHE A 65 -5.42 -12.89 -7.06
C PHE A 65 -4.45 -13.97 -7.56
N GLN A 66 -4.41 -15.17 -6.98
CA GLN A 66 -3.38 -16.18 -7.28
C GLN A 66 -3.25 -16.46 -8.79
N ALA A 67 -4.39 -16.58 -9.50
CA ALA A 67 -4.43 -16.86 -10.94
C ALA A 67 -3.68 -15.81 -11.79
N THR A 68 -3.68 -14.54 -11.38
CA THR A 68 -3.06 -13.43 -12.13
C THR A 68 -1.82 -12.86 -11.46
N SER A 69 -1.51 -13.28 -10.23
CA SER A 69 -0.41 -12.75 -9.42
C SER A 69 0.96 -12.87 -10.09
N HIS A 70 1.20 -13.95 -10.84
CA HIS A 70 2.45 -14.19 -11.53
C HIS A 70 2.71 -13.20 -12.68
N LEU A 71 1.66 -12.55 -13.20
CA LEU A 71 1.75 -11.57 -14.27
C LEU A 71 2.17 -10.18 -13.76
N PHE A 72 1.84 -9.86 -12.50
CA PHE A 72 2.05 -8.54 -11.89
C PHE A 72 3.03 -8.68 -10.72
N ARG A 73 4.31 -8.49 -11.02
CA ARG A 73 5.38 -8.82 -10.07
C ARG A 73 5.59 -7.71 -9.04
N ASP A 74 5.13 -7.94 -7.82
CA ASP A 74 5.37 -7.04 -6.69
C ASP A 74 5.47 -7.80 -5.35
N ALA A 75 6.62 -7.68 -4.70
CA ALA A 75 6.88 -8.29 -3.39
C ALA A 75 6.24 -7.49 -2.23
N SER A 76 5.97 -6.19 -2.42
CA SER A 76 5.39 -5.31 -1.40
C SER A 76 3.85 -5.38 -1.37
N MET A 77 3.23 -5.99 -2.39
CA MET A 77 1.76 -5.99 -2.61
C MET A 77 0.97 -6.37 -1.35
N TYR A 78 1.32 -7.49 -0.71
CA TYR A 78 0.64 -7.95 0.51
C TYR A 78 0.69 -6.91 1.64
N ARG A 79 1.86 -6.29 1.85
CA ARG A 79 2.03 -5.29 2.92
C ARG A 79 1.20 -4.05 2.64
N ARG A 80 1.17 -3.59 1.39
CA ARG A 80 0.36 -2.43 0.97
C ARG A 80 -1.12 -2.73 1.11
N LEU A 81 -1.56 -3.90 0.66
CA LEU A 81 -2.95 -4.35 0.76
C LEU A 81 -3.41 -4.43 2.21
N SER A 82 -2.63 -5.09 3.08
CA SER A 82 -2.93 -5.18 4.51
C SER A 82 -2.98 -3.80 5.18
N SER A 83 -2.09 -2.87 4.78
CA SER A 83 -2.10 -1.50 5.31
C SER A 83 -3.37 -0.75 4.91
N GLN A 84 -3.85 -0.93 3.68
CA GLN A 84 -5.09 -0.31 3.19
C GLN A 84 -6.33 -0.93 3.83
N LEU A 85 -6.35 -2.25 4.02
CA LEU A 85 -7.41 -2.93 4.77
C LEU A 85 -7.46 -2.47 6.23
N LEU A 86 -6.32 -2.21 6.86
CA LEU A 86 -6.30 -1.63 8.20
C LEU A 86 -6.93 -0.23 8.23
N GLN A 87 -6.71 0.60 7.20
CA GLN A 87 -7.39 1.90 7.08
C GLN A 87 -8.90 1.74 6.92
N ILE A 88 -9.35 0.72 6.17
CA ILE A 88 -10.79 0.39 6.02
C ILE A 88 -11.40 -0.02 7.36
N ILE A 89 -10.74 -0.92 8.10
CA ILE A 89 -11.16 -1.33 9.45
C ILE A 89 -11.29 -0.13 10.39
N GLN A 90 -10.39 0.86 10.28
CA GLN A 90 -10.45 2.05 11.14
C GLN A 90 -11.66 2.95 10.87
N GLN A 91 -12.30 2.82 9.70
CA GLN A 91 -13.50 3.55 9.32
C GLN A 91 -14.80 2.86 9.75
N ASP A 92 -14.74 1.65 10.30
CA ASP A 92 -15.91 1.00 10.91
C ASP A 92 -16.38 1.80 12.14
N THR A 93 -17.58 2.36 12.04
CA THR A 93 -18.26 3.10 13.11
C THR A 93 -19.25 2.25 13.91
N SER A 94 -19.55 1.03 13.44
CA SER A 94 -20.53 0.13 14.04
C SER A 94 -19.95 -0.61 15.24
N HIS A 95 -18.67 -0.98 15.18
CA HIS A 95 -18.01 -1.74 16.24
C HIS A 95 -17.06 -0.91 17.10
N VAL A 96 -16.91 -1.38 18.35
CA VAL A 96 -15.90 -0.86 19.27
C VAL A 96 -14.50 -1.19 18.78
N ARG A 97 -13.52 -0.38 19.19
CA ARG A 97 -12.12 -0.57 18.83
C ARG A 97 -11.62 -1.95 19.29
N GLY A 98 -10.96 -2.69 18.41
CA GLY A 98 -10.56 -4.09 18.59
C GLY A 98 -11.48 -5.07 17.86
N GLU A 99 -12.76 -4.73 17.73
CA GLU A 99 -13.79 -5.59 17.15
C GLU A 99 -14.21 -5.19 15.73
N ARG A 100 -13.76 -4.02 15.25
CA ARG A 100 -14.01 -3.46 13.92
C ARG A 100 -13.64 -4.33 12.72
N THR A 101 -14.57 -4.62 11.83
CA THR A 101 -14.34 -5.50 10.68
C THR A 101 -14.07 -4.74 9.38
N VAL A 102 -13.47 -5.41 8.39
CA VAL A 102 -13.32 -4.85 7.04
C VAL A 102 -14.70 -4.66 6.40
N GLU A 103 -15.58 -5.63 6.65
CA GLU A 103 -16.91 -5.72 6.07
C GLU A 103 -17.82 -4.52 6.43
N ASN A 104 -17.66 -3.97 7.64
CA ASN A 104 -18.38 -2.78 8.10
C ASN A 104 -17.62 -1.47 7.88
N GLY A 105 -16.40 -1.54 7.34
CA GLY A 105 -15.65 -0.37 6.87
C GLY A 105 -16.03 0.05 5.44
N ASP A 106 -15.43 1.15 4.96
CA ASP A 106 -15.63 1.58 3.57
C ASP A 106 -14.76 0.77 2.59
N VAL A 107 -15.27 -0.37 2.14
CA VAL A 107 -14.58 -1.23 1.16
C VAL A 107 -14.32 -0.50 -0.17
N GLN A 108 -15.04 0.59 -0.47
CA GLN A 108 -14.78 1.38 -1.69
C GLN A 108 -13.37 1.96 -1.72
N LEU A 109 -12.71 2.11 -0.57
CA LEU A 109 -11.31 2.54 -0.52
C LEU A 109 -10.36 1.59 -1.25
N LEU A 110 -10.72 0.33 -1.49
CA LEU A 110 -9.91 -0.59 -2.32
C LEU A 110 -9.88 -0.17 -3.79
N LYS A 111 -10.82 0.67 -4.25
CA LYS A 111 -10.80 1.24 -5.60
C LYS A 111 -9.52 2.04 -5.81
N GLY A 112 -8.82 1.76 -6.90
CA GLY A 112 -7.54 2.37 -7.21
C GLY A 112 -6.33 1.62 -6.63
N PHE A 113 -6.52 0.52 -5.89
CA PHE A 113 -5.38 -0.27 -5.42
C PHE A 113 -4.62 -0.85 -6.61
N GLU A 114 -3.32 -0.58 -6.63
CA GLU A 114 -2.39 -1.03 -7.67
C GLU A 114 -1.73 -2.33 -7.20
N LEU A 115 -1.83 -3.39 -8.00
CA LEU A 115 -1.19 -4.67 -7.69
C LEU A 115 0.33 -4.61 -7.87
N ASN A 116 0.82 -3.74 -8.76
CA ASN A 116 2.25 -3.51 -8.98
C ASN A 116 2.61 -2.04 -8.75
N GLU A 117 3.32 -1.77 -7.65
CA GLU A 117 3.77 -0.42 -7.30
C GLU A 117 4.78 0.17 -8.31
N ASN A 118 5.54 -0.68 -9.01
CA ASN A 118 6.51 -0.23 -10.02
C ASN A 118 5.83 0.25 -11.32
N ALA A 119 4.58 -0.17 -11.56
CA ALA A 119 3.84 0.09 -12.78
C ALA A 119 2.38 0.42 -12.44
N LEU A 120 2.14 1.69 -12.09
CA LEU A 120 0.79 2.18 -11.80
C LEU A 120 -0.06 2.13 -13.06
N PHE A 121 -1.27 1.58 -12.98
CA PHE A 121 -2.16 1.41 -14.13
C PHE A 121 -2.40 2.72 -14.87
N ARG A 122 -2.71 3.81 -14.15
CA ARG A 122 -2.92 5.14 -14.76
C ARG A 122 -1.69 5.69 -15.50
N ARG A 123 -0.48 5.23 -15.16
CA ARG A 123 0.77 5.63 -15.86
C ARG A 123 1.08 4.73 -17.05
N VAL A 124 0.60 3.48 -17.02
CA VAL A 124 0.82 2.49 -18.07
C VAL A 124 -0.26 2.54 -19.14
N CYS A 125 -1.51 2.74 -18.74
CA CYS A 125 -2.68 2.83 -19.61
C CYS A 125 -3.47 4.08 -19.24
N ARG A 126 -3.62 4.98 -20.20
CA ARG A 126 -4.39 6.22 -20.05
C ARG A 126 -5.88 6.03 -20.37
N VAL A 127 -6.23 4.92 -21.01
CA VAL A 127 -7.60 4.53 -21.32
C VAL A 127 -8.35 4.21 -20.03
N GLN A 128 -9.56 4.75 -19.92
CA GLN A 128 -10.42 4.51 -18.76
C GLN A 128 -11.44 3.41 -19.07
N PRO A 129 -11.30 2.22 -18.46
CA PRO A 129 -12.29 1.16 -18.59
C PRO A 129 -13.58 1.55 -17.87
N ARG A 130 -14.72 1.18 -18.46
CA ARG A 130 -16.03 1.26 -17.83
C ARG A 130 -16.43 -0.12 -17.32
N THR A 131 -16.84 -0.19 -16.07
CA THR A 131 -17.19 -1.46 -15.43
C THR A 131 -18.64 -1.45 -15.02
N THR A 132 -19.38 -2.52 -15.36
CA THR A 132 -20.76 -2.74 -14.95
C THR A 132 -20.93 -4.14 -14.36
N LEU A 133 -21.84 -4.29 -13.39
CA LEU A 133 -22.14 -5.56 -12.75
C LEU A 133 -23.65 -5.83 -12.83
N ASP A 134 -24.03 -6.93 -13.48
CA ASP A 134 -25.38 -7.49 -13.44
C ASP A 134 -25.39 -8.67 -12.47
N ARG A 135 -25.79 -8.41 -11.22
CA ARG A 135 -25.89 -9.45 -10.18
C ARG A 135 -26.98 -10.48 -10.49
N ALA A 136 -28.04 -10.13 -11.21
CA ALA A 136 -29.11 -11.08 -11.53
C ALA A 136 -28.65 -12.13 -12.52
N LYS A 137 -27.90 -11.71 -13.54
CA LYS A 137 -27.29 -12.63 -14.53
C LYS A 137 -25.99 -13.25 -14.04
N GLY A 138 -25.33 -12.68 -13.03
CA GLY A 138 -24.02 -13.11 -12.55
C GLY A 138 -22.93 -12.74 -13.56
N ILE A 139 -22.96 -11.51 -14.07
CA ILE A 139 -22.05 -11.06 -15.11
C ILE A 139 -21.41 -9.73 -14.74
N ALA A 140 -20.09 -9.71 -14.69
CA ALA A 140 -19.32 -8.47 -14.63
C ALA A 140 -18.76 -8.16 -16.03
N LYS A 141 -18.98 -6.93 -16.50
CA LYS A 141 -18.56 -6.49 -17.82
C LYS A 141 -17.60 -5.31 -17.70
N VAL A 142 -16.50 -5.38 -18.44
CA VAL A 142 -15.51 -4.33 -18.58
C VAL A 142 -15.46 -3.90 -20.04
N ASP A 143 -15.90 -2.68 -20.30
CA ASP A 143 -15.89 -2.03 -21.61
C ASP A 143 -14.70 -1.09 -21.72
N ILE A 144 -13.88 -1.28 -22.74
CA ILE A 144 -12.70 -0.47 -23.03
C ILE A 144 -12.96 0.22 -24.37
N PRO A 145 -12.97 1.57 -24.41
CA PRO A 145 -13.22 2.29 -25.65
C PRO A 145 -12.10 2.03 -26.67
N SER A 146 -12.36 2.35 -27.94
CA SER A 146 -11.32 2.38 -28.97
C SER A 146 -10.17 3.30 -28.56
N PHE A 147 -8.94 2.87 -28.80
CA PHE A 147 -7.74 3.65 -28.53
C PHE A 147 -6.58 3.25 -29.44
N VAL A 148 -5.60 4.13 -29.58
CA VAL A 148 -4.34 3.87 -30.29
C VAL A 148 -3.27 3.41 -29.29
N PRO A 149 -2.76 2.17 -29.38
CA PRO A 149 -1.85 1.61 -28.38
C PRO A 149 -0.56 2.41 -28.15
N THR A 150 0.09 2.89 -29.21
CA THR A 150 1.32 3.73 -29.16
C THR A 150 1.12 5.04 -28.39
N HIS A 151 -0.09 5.60 -28.39
CA HIS A 151 -0.40 6.88 -27.74
C HIS A 151 -0.88 6.71 -26.29
N GLU A 152 -1.70 5.69 -26.04
CA GLU A 152 -2.35 5.51 -24.74
C GLU A 152 -1.63 4.55 -23.80
N LEU A 153 -0.75 3.69 -24.33
CA LEU A 153 0.07 2.76 -23.55
C LEU A 153 1.51 3.24 -23.41
N ARG A 154 2.06 3.11 -22.21
CA ARG A 154 3.48 3.29 -21.96
C ARG A 154 4.22 1.98 -22.26
N ILE A 155 4.67 1.84 -23.50
CA ILE A 155 5.27 0.61 -24.01
C ILE A 155 6.71 0.43 -23.45
N PRO A 156 7.02 -0.71 -22.82
CA PRO A 156 8.39 -1.03 -22.40
C PRO A 156 9.24 -1.49 -23.59
N LYS A 157 10.56 -1.46 -23.44
CA LYS A 157 11.48 -1.96 -24.48
C LYS A 157 11.19 -3.43 -24.79
N HIS A 158 11.27 -3.78 -26.08
CA HIS A 158 11.08 -5.14 -26.62
C HIS A 158 9.63 -5.67 -26.59
N ALA A 159 8.65 -4.90 -26.10
CA ALA A 159 7.25 -5.31 -26.24
C ALA A 159 6.78 -5.13 -27.68
N THR A 160 6.24 -6.22 -28.26
CA THR A 160 5.61 -6.19 -29.60
C THR A 160 4.09 -6.33 -29.50
N HIS A 161 3.60 -6.95 -28.43
CA HIS A 161 2.18 -7.16 -28.18
C HIS A 161 1.82 -6.83 -26.72
N TYR A 162 0.53 -6.71 -26.46
CA TYR A 162 -0.03 -6.58 -25.12
C TYR A 162 -1.25 -7.48 -24.96
N LYS A 163 -1.60 -7.80 -23.72
CA LYS A 163 -2.85 -8.47 -23.35
C LYS A 163 -3.58 -7.62 -22.34
N ILE A 164 -4.91 -7.63 -22.44
CA ILE A 164 -5.78 -7.05 -21.43
C ILE A 164 -6.24 -8.19 -20.53
N VAL A 165 -6.03 -8.04 -19.23
CA VAL A 165 -6.41 -9.01 -18.20
C VAL A 165 -7.47 -8.39 -17.34
N THR A 166 -8.62 -9.06 -17.20
CA THR A 166 -9.67 -8.67 -16.26
C THR A 166 -9.86 -9.76 -15.23
N THR A 167 -9.84 -9.38 -13.96
CA THR A 167 -10.06 -10.28 -12.83
C THR A 167 -11.22 -9.77 -12.01
N VAL A 168 -12.18 -10.63 -11.70
CA VAL A 168 -13.34 -10.31 -10.88
C VAL A 168 -13.35 -11.22 -9.66
N GLN A 169 -13.55 -10.63 -8.49
CA GLN A 169 -13.49 -11.34 -7.22
C GLN A 169 -14.73 -11.02 -6.40
N ALA A 170 -15.45 -12.06 -5.98
CA ALA A 170 -16.47 -11.96 -4.94
C ALA A 170 -15.84 -12.32 -3.59
N VAL A 171 -15.99 -11.46 -2.60
CA VAL A 171 -15.28 -11.55 -1.31
C VAL A 171 -16.24 -11.27 -0.15
N ASP A 172 -16.24 -12.18 0.82
CA ASP A 172 -16.83 -12.01 2.15
C ASP A 172 -15.69 -11.99 3.17
N PHE A 173 -15.44 -10.81 3.77
CA PHE A 173 -14.30 -10.63 4.67
C PHE A 173 -14.54 -11.20 6.07
N ASP A 174 -15.80 -11.43 6.47
CA ASP A 174 -16.12 -11.98 7.78
C ASP A 174 -16.04 -13.52 7.78
N LYS A 175 -16.41 -14.15 6.65
CA LYS A 175 -16.31 -15.61 6.45
C LYS A 175 -14.98 -16.07 5.85
N ASN A 176 -14.15 -15.14 5.39
CA ASN A 176 -12.91 -15.42 4.63
C ASN A 176 -13.18 -16.25 3.36
N GLU A 177 -14.30 -15.98 2.68
CA GLU A 177 -14.68 -16.67 1.45
C GLU A 177 -14.37 -15.82 0.24
N THR A 178 -13.62 -16.38 -0.71
CA THR A 178 -13.26 -15.69 -1.96
C THR A 178 -13.57 -16.57 -3.16
N THR A 179 -14.19 -15.99 -4.18
CA THR A 179 -14.37 -16.60 -5.50
C THR A 179 -13.78 -15.66 -6.54
N SER A 180 -12.85 -16.15 -7.37
CA SER A 180 -12.14 -15.35 -8.34
C SER A 180 -12.24 -15.95 -9.73
N GLU A 181 -12.58 -15.13 -10.71
CA GLU A 181 -12.56 -15.49 -12.13
C GLU A 181 -11.74 -14.47 -12.90
N SER A 182 -11.00 -14.93 -13.90
CA SER A 182 -10.14 -14.05 -14.71
C SER A 182 -10.17 -14.42 -16.17
N ILE A 183 -10.23 -13.41 -17.03
CA ILE A 183 -10.17 -13.56 -18.48
C ILE A 183 -9.04 -12.70 -19.04
N GLN A 184 -8.48 -13.15 -20.16
CA GLN A 184 -7.41 -12.46 -20.86
C GLN A 184 -7.72 -12.43 -22.35
N THR A 185 -7.36 -11.34 -23.01
CA THR A 185 -7.38 -11.30 -24.46
C THR A 185 -6.27 -12.17 -25.04
N ILE A 186 -6.43 -12.52 -26.33
CA ILE A 186 -5.28 -12.91 -27.15
C ILE A 186 -4.23 -11.77 -27.17
N PRO A 187 -2.95 -12.06 -27.50
CA PRO A 187 -1.98 -11.00 -27.75
C PRO A 187 -2.47 -10.05 -28.83
N LEU A 188 -2.53 -8.76 -28.50
CA LEU A 188 -2.92 -7.66 -29.37
C LEU A 188 -1.65 -6.93 -29.82
N VAL A 189 -1.58 -6.54 -31.08
CA VAL A 189 -0.40 -5.87 -31.66
C VAL A 189 -0.24 -4.48 -31.04
N LEU A 190 1.00 -4.10 -30.74
CA LEU A 190 1.35 -2.73 -30.38
C LEU A 190 1.72 -1.95 -31.65
N ASP A 191 0.73 -1.26 -32.23
CA ASP A 191 0.92 -0.41 -33.40
C ASP A 191 0.19 0.94 -33.25
N ASP A 192 0.27 1.76 -34.30
CA ASP A 192 -0.32 3.09 -34.35
C ASP A 192 -1.76 3.09 -34.93
N THR A 193 -2.41 1.92 -34.96
CA THR A 193 -3.78 1.79 -35.45
C THR A 193 -4.79 1.85 -34.32
N ALA A 194 -5.91 2.53 -34.54
CA ALA A 194 -6.98 2.58 -33.56
C ALA A 194 -7.62 1.19 -33.42
N THR A 195 -7.68 0.69 -32.19
CA THR A 195 -8.33 -0.58 -31.86
C THR A 195 -9.85 -0.47 -31.96
N MET A 196 -10.55 -1.58 -32.16
CA MET A 196 -11.98 -1.64 -31.90
C MET A 196 -12.25 -1.61 -30.38
N PRO A 197 -13.42 -1.13 -29.90
CA PRO A 197 -13.75 -1.20 -28.49
C PRO A 197 -13.81 -2.67 -28.02
N TYR A 198 -13.23 -2.95 -26.85
CA TYR A 198 -13.23 -4.28 -26.25
C TYR A 198 -14.32 -4.40 -25.18
N SER A 199 -15.02 -5.53 -25.15
CA SER A 199 -16.01 -5.86 -24.12
C SER A 199 -15.62 -7.20 -23.49
N LEU A 200 -15.08 -7.14 -22.27
CA LEU A 200 -14.63 -8.30 -21.51
C LEU A 200 -15.70 -8.69 -20.48
N THR A 201 -16.25 -9.89 -20.63
CA THR A 201 -17.36 -10.39 -19.82
C THR A 201 -16.88 -11.54 -18.93
N VAL A 202 -16.89 -11.34 -17.62
CA VAL A 202 -16.47 -12.33 -16.63
C VAL A 202 -17.70 -12.91 -15.93
N PRO A 203 -17.90 -14.24 -15.95
CA PRO A 203 -19.00 -14.87 -15.23
C PRO A 203 -18.74 -14.85 -13.72
N LEU A 204 -19.84 -14.78 -12.96
CA LEU A 204 -19.89 -14.89 -11.51
C LEU A 204 -21.10 -15.74 -11.11
N PRO A 205 -21.12 -16.29 -9.88
CA PRO A 205 -22.33 -16.87 -9.32
C PRO A 205 -23.53 -15.91 -9.43
N LYS A 206 -24.68 -16.43 -9.90
CA LYS A 206 -25.91 -15.64 -10.01
C LYS A 206 -26.36 -15.17 -8.63
N LYS A 207 -26.90 -13.95 -8.56
CA LYS A 207 -27.37 -13.31 -7.32
C LYS A 207 -26.28 -13.21 -6.25
N GLU A 208 -25.03 -13.02 -6.66
CA GLU A 208 -23.91 -12.78 -5.74
C GLU A 208 -24.25 -11.60 -4.81
N GLN A 209 -24.15 -11.81 -3.50
CA GLN A 209 -24.48 -10.80 -2.48
C GLN A 209 -23.23 -10.15 -1.91
N ARG A 210 -22.06 -10.80 -2.04
CA ARG A 210 -20.78 -10.36 -1.49
C ARG A 210 -20.23 -9.10 -2.17
N HIS A 211 -19.17 -8.54 -1.60
CA HIS A 211 -18.39 -7.48 -2.22
C HIS A 211 -17.77 -7.99 -3.53
N VAL A 212 -17.91 -7.25 -4.62
CA VAL A 212 -17.33 -7.62 -5.91
C VAL A 212 -16.27 -6.60 -6.30
N LEU A 213 -15.02 -7.07 -6.42
CA LEU A 213 -13.87 -6.29 -6.88
C LEU A 213 -13.64 -6.59 -8.36
N VAL A 214 -13.54 -5.54 -9.18
CA VAL A 214 -13.20 -5.69 -10.61
C VAL A 214 -11.87 -5.01 -10.88
N SER A 215 -10.91 -5.82 -11.30
CA SER A 215 -9.54 -5.41 -11.59
C SER A 215 -9.25 -5.53 -13.07
N VAL A 216 -8.58 -4.53 -13.63
CA VAL A 216 -8.16 -4.50 -15.03
C VAL A 216 -6.66 -4.28 -15.06
N GLY A 217 -5.98 -5.00 -15.94
CA GLY A 217 -4.55 -4.90 -16.12
C GLY A 217 -4.09 -5.06 -17.56
N ILE A 218 -2.88 -4.57 -17.82
CA ILE A 218 -2.15 -4.67 -19.08
C ILE A 218 -0.89 -5.49 -18.84
N VAL A 219 -0.71 -6.51 -19.68
CA VAL A 219 0.47 -7.39 -19.69
C VAL A 219 1.19 -7.24 -21.01
N PHE A 220 2.47 -6.88 -20.97
CA PHE A 220 3.29 -6.75 -22.16
C PHE A 220 3.95 -8.08 -22.53
N VAL A 221 3.94 -8.39 -23.82
CA VAL A 221 4.45 -9.64 -24.38
C VAL A 221 5.32 -9.33 -25.60
N GLU A 222 6.41 -10.07 -25.75
CA GLU A 222 7.23 -10.06 -26.95
C GLU A 222 6.94 -11.36 -27.71
N ILE A 223 6.50 -11.25 -28.96
CA ILE A 223 6.34 -12.40 -29.85
C ILE A 223 7.56 -12.48 -30.75
N LEU A 224 8.30 -13.59 -30.65
CA LEU A 224 9.43 -13.93 -31.52
C LEU A 224 9.14 -15.30 -32.16
N ASN A 225 9.16 -15.38 -33.49
CA ASN A 225 8.87 -16.62 -34.23
C ASN A 225 7.58 -17.30 -33.74
N ASP A 226 6.49 -16.53 -33.64
CA ASP A 226 5.17 -16.96 -33.16
C ASP A 226 5.10 -17.49 -31.71
N LYS A 227 6.16 -17.31 -30.92
CA LYS A 227 6.20 -17.70 -29.51
C LYS A 227 6.12 -16.47 -28.59
N PRO A 228 5.19 -16.44 -27.62
CA PRO A 228 5.06 -15.33 -26.67
C PRO A 228 6.04 -15.44 -25.50
N TYR A 229 6.77 -14.36 -25.23
CA TYR A 229 7.70 -14.20 -24.12
C TYR A 229 7.28 -13.04 -23.21
N SER A 230 7.46 -13.20 -21.89
CA SER A 230 7.15 -12.15 -20.92
C SER A 230 8.21 -11.05 -20.92
N VAL A 231 7.80 -9.80 -21.10
CA VAL A 231 8.72 -8.65 -21.13
C VAL A 231 9.16 -8.29 -19.71
N ALA A 232 10.47 -8.28 -19.48
CA ALA A 232 11.09 -7.91 -18.21
C ALA A 232 10.50 -8.63 -16.97
N GLY A 233 10.04 -9.89 -17.14
CA GLY A 233 9.44 -10.69 -16.08
C GLY A 233 8.22 -10.01 -15.42
N GLY A 234 7.44 -9.26 -16.20
CA GLY A 234 6.23 -8.57 -15.74
C GLY A 234 6.47 -7.34 -14.85
N ARG A 235 7.70 -6.82 -14.77
CA ARG A 235 8.03 -5.62 -13.98
C ARG A 235 7.23 -4.38 -14.42
N TYR A 236 6.90 -4.28 -15.70
CA TYR A 236 6.16 -3.15 -16.29
C TYR A 236 4.66 -3.43 -16.46
N ASN A 237 4.20 -4.62 -16.10
CA ASN A 237 2.78 -4.95 -16.18
C ASN A 237 2.04 -4.24 -15.05
N ALA A 238 0.89 -3.68 -15.37
CA ALA A 238 0.08 -2.92 -14.43
C ALA A 238 -1.29 -3.56 -14.27
N MET A 239 -1.79 -3.66 -13.05
CA MET A 239 -3.18 -4.03 -12.76
C MET A 239 -3.67 -3.20 -11.59
N CYS A 240 -4.91 -2.71 -11.72
CA CYS A 240 -5.55 -1.89 -10.72
C CYS A 240 -6.97 -2.39 -10.45
N ILE A 241 -7.42 -2.29 -9.20
CA ILE A 241 -8.84 -2.45 -8.84
C ILE A 241 -9.60 -1.24 -9.36
N THR A 242 -10.21 -1.37 -10.54
CA THR A 242 -10.92 -0.27 -11.23
C THR A 242 -12.23 0.09 -10.55
N HIS A 243 -12.96 -0.90 -10.05
CA HIS A 243 -14.25 -0.70 -9.42
C HIS A 243 -14.48 -1.69 -8.28
N VAL A 244 -15.23 -1.23 -7.28
CA VAL A 244 -15.66 -2.01 -6.13
C VAL A 244 -17.17 -1.88 -6.03
N PHE A 245 -17.88 -2.99 -6.12
CA PHE A 245 -19.31 -3.06 -5.85
C PHE A 245 -19.50 -3.57 -4.42
N PRO A 246 -19.99 -2.73 -3.49
CA PRO A 246 -20.24 -3.18 -2.13
C PRO A 246 -21.31 -4.28 -2.12
N LYS A 247 -21.31 -5.09 -1.05
CA LYS A 247 -22.34 -6.10 -0.84
C LYS A 247 -23.74 -5.50 -0.87
N VAL A 248 -24.72 -6.31 -1.27
CA VAL A 248 -26.12 -5.90 -1.29
C VAL A 248 -26.63 -5.82 0.15
N GLY A 249 -27.20 -4.68 0.54
CA GLY A 249 -27.67 -4.43 1.91
C GLY A 249 -26.94 -3.31 2.66
N VAL A 250 -25.88 -2.75 2.08
CA VAL A 250 -25.22 -1.53 2.58
C VAL A 250 -25.33 -0.45 1.50
N GLU A 251 -26.52 0.13 1.34
CA GLU A 251 -26.59 1.46 0.72
C GLU A 251 -25.88 2.43 1.66
N ALA A 252 -24.63 2.73 1.33
CA ALA A 252 -23.89 3.82 1.93
C ALA A 252 -24.58 5.13 1.55
N THR A 253 -25.52 5.57 2.38
CA THR A 253 -25.92 6.98 2.48
C THR A 253 -24.73 7.77 3.03
N LYS A 254 -23.72 8.01 2.19
CA LYS A 254 -22.85 9.16 2.40
C LYS A 254 -23.75 10.39 2.21
N PRO A 255 -23.94 11.27 3.21
CA PRO A 255 -24.66 12.51 2.98
C PRO A 255 -23.91 13.28 1.89
N VAL A 256 -24.55 13.41 0.74
CA VAL A 256 -24.15 14.39 -0.27
C VAL A 256 -24.19 15.75 0.45
N PRO A 257 -23.10 16.53 0.47
CA PRO A 257 -23.17 17.88 1.01
C PRO A 257 -24.32 18.60 0.29
N PRO A 258 -25.23 19.28 1.00
CA PRO A 258 -26.33 19.99 0.36
C PRO A 258 -25.74 20.90 -0.71
N VAL A 259 -26.19 20.72 -1.94
CA VAL A 259 -25.93 21.68 -3.01
C VAL A 259 -26.56 22.98 -2.54
N GLU A 260 -25.75 23.91 -2.04
CA GLU A 260 -26.18 25.27 -1.72
C GLU A 260 -26.82 25.85 -2.97
N ALA A 261 -28.13 26.09 -2.87
CA ALA A 261 -28.87 26.81 -3.88
C ALA A 261 -28.23 28.20 -4.06
N PRO A 262 -28.12 28.73 -5.29
CA PRO A 262 -27.55 30.04 -5.50
C PRO A 262 -28.40 31.10 -4.82
N ILE A 263 -27.80 31.80 -3.86
CA ILE A 263 -28.37 32.98 -3.21
C ILE A 263 -28.56 34.05 -4.31
N PRO A 264 -29.77 34.59 -4.54
CA PRO A 264 -29.93 35.70 -5.46
C PRO A 264 -29.31 36.97 -4.85
N LEU A 265 -28.36 37.56 -5.57
CA LEU A 265 -27.79 38.88 -5.30
C LEU A 265 -28.91 39.94 -5.39
N ILE A 266 -29.42 40.38 -4.24
CA ILE A 266 -30.18 41.63 -4.15
C ILE A 266 -29.16 42.76 -4.01
N VAL A 267 -29.04 43.54 -5.07
CA VAL A 267 -28.30 44.81 -5.07
C VAL A 267 -29.26 45.88 -4.54
N GLU A 268 -29.19 46.15 -3.23
CA GLU A 268 -29.73 47.39 -2.67
C GLU A 268 -28.59 48.39 -2.49
N VAL A 269 -28.55 49.35 -3.41
CA VAL A 269 -27.75 50.57 -3.26
C VAL A 269 -28.53 51.51 -2.35
N ALA A 270 -28.07 51.66 -1.11
CA ALA A 270 -28.47 52.75 -0.23
C ALA A 270 -27.24 53.34 0.46
N VAL A 271 -26.82 54.51 -0.02
CA VAL A 271 -25.90 55.42 0.67
C VAL A 271 -26.73 56.25 1.65
N PRO A 272 -26.29 56.42 2.91
CA PRO A 272 -25.95 57.77 3.32
C PRO A 272 -24.71 57.90 4.23
N THR A 273 -24.26 59.14 4.21
CA THR A 273 -23.01 59.77 4.64
C THR A 273 -22.88 60.00 6.16
N LYS A 274 -21.64 60.36 6.56
CA LYS A 274 -21.17 60.99 7.83
C LYS A 274 -20.82 60.01 8.97
N GLN A 275 -19.70 60.10 9.69
CA GLN A 275 -18.69 61.16 9.87
C GLN A 275 -17.40 60.53 10.43
N ILE A 276 -16.25 61.03 9.98
CA ILE A 276 -14.93 60.70 10.52
C ILE A 276 -14.66 61.55 11.77
N LYS A 277 -14.10 60.96 12.84
CA LYS A 277 -13.36 61.65 13.91
C LYS A 277 -11.98 60.98 14.08
N PRO A 278 -10.91 61.74 14.37
CA PRO A 278 -9.53 61.28 14.24
C PRO A 278 -8.99 60.55 15.49
N ALA A 279 -7.81 59.97 15.28
CA ALA A 279 -7.12 58.93 16.04
C ALA A 279 -6.73 59.25 17.49
N THR A 280 -6.66 58.19 18.31
CA THR A 280 -5.81 58.12 19.51
C THR A 280 -5.03 56.81 19.53
N THR A 281 -3.72 56.97 19.50
CA THR A 281 -2.62 56.02 19.68
C THR A 281 -2.78 55.08 20.87
N LEU A 282 -2.56 53.76 20.67
CA LEU A 282 -1.85 52.92 21.64
C LEU A 282 -1.04 51.84 20.90
N LEU A 283 0.28 51.96 20.97
CA LEU A 283 1.23 50.89 20.69
C LEU A 283 0.93 49.70 21.62
N GLN A 284 0.76 48.51 21.07
CA GLN A 284 0.92 47.28 21.83
C GLN A 284 1.99 46.39 21.20
N THR A 285 2.94 46.13 22.08
CA THR A 285 4.20 45.39 21.98
C THR A 285 4.02 43.96 21.45
N SER A 286 4.81 43.60 20.44
CA SER A 286 5.05 42.21 20.05
C SER A 286 5.90 41.50 21.12
N SER A 287 5.36 40.45 21.73
CA SER A 287 6.08 39.53 22.60
C SER A 287 7.14 38.72 21.81
N PRO A 288 8.40 38.61 22.27
CA PRO A 288 9.44 37.87 21.56
C PRO A 288 9.35 36.34 21.79
N ARG A 289 9.57 35.57 20.71
CA ARG A 289 9.77 34.11 20.75
C ARG A 289 10.99 33.75 21.64
N PRO A 290 10.93 32.64 22.41
CA PRO A 290 12.09 32.18 23.17
C PRO A 290 13.22 31.68 22.25
N LYS A 291 14.43 32.18 22.51
CA LYS A 291 15.69 31.82 21.83
C LYS A 291 16.03 30.35 22.11
N GLN A 292 16.24 29.56 21.06
CA GLN A 292 16.88 28.24 21.17
C GLN A 292 18.34 28.40 21.63
N LEU A 293 18.69 27.72 22.71
CA LEU A 293 20.04 27.65 23.27
C LEU A 293 20.95 26.88 22.30
N ARG A 294 21.88 27.58 21.63
CA ARG A 294 22.95 26.94 20.84
C ARG A 294 24.10 26.56 21.76
N LEU A 295 24.40 25.27 21.85
CA LEU A 295 25.61 24.75 22.50
C LEU A 295 26.85 25.03 21.61
N PRO A 296 28.01 25.39 22.19
CA PRO A 296 29.19 25.80 21.43
C PRO A 296 29.86 24.62 20.73
N GLY A 297 30.22 24.84 19.45
CA GLY A 297 30.86 23.87 18.58
C GLY A 297 32.29 23.53 19.01
N ARG A 298 32.55 22.22 19.17
CA ARG A 298 33.90 21.68 19.35
C ARG A 298 34.48 21.35 17.97
N LYS A 299 35.51 22.08 17.56
CA LYS A 299 36.31 21.79 16.36
C LYS A 299 37.07 20.46 16.58
N MET A 300 36.77 19.44 15.79
CA MET A 300 37.63 18.26 15.63
C MET A 300 38.23 18.28 14.22
N ARG A 301 39.54 18.49 14.16
CA ARG A 301 40.38 18.15 13.00
C ARG A 301 40.42 16.63 12.88
N GLY A 302 40.25 16.07 11.69
CA GLY A 302 40.51 14.64 11.48
C GLY A 302 40.05 14.08 10.15
N LYS A 303 40.93 14.17 9.16
CA LYS A 303 41.15 13.30 7.98
C LYS A 303 39.95 12.51 7.41
N LEU A 304 39.62 12.87 6.17
CA LEU A 304 38.87 12.05 5.21
C LEU A 304 39.58 10.70 4.98
N TYR A 305 38.87 9.59 5.23
CA TYR A 305 39.08 8.33 4.52
C TYR A 305 37.78 7.95 3.83
N LYS A 306 37.83 7.88 2.51
CA LYS A 306 36.81 7.24 1.66
C LYS A 306 37.15 5.75 1.68
N GLU A 307 36.24 4.92 2.18
CA GLU A 307 36.26 3.49 1.85
C GLU A 307 34.91 3.12 1.23
N ALA A 308 35.02 2.66 -0.01
CA ALA A 308 33.94 2.12 -0.81
C ALA A 308 33.60 0.73 -0.29
N ILE A 309 32.32 0.49 0.00
CA ILE A 309 31.81 -0.85 0.29
C ILE A 309 31.38 -1.45 -1.06
N SER A 310 32.25 -2.29 -1.64
CA SER A 310 31.87 -3.24 -2.68
C SER A 310 31.49 -4.57 -2.04
N TYR A 311 30.24 -5.00 -2.22
CA TYR A 311 29.83 -6.36 -1.90
C TYR A 311 30.29 -7.29 -3.02
N ASN A 312 30.95 -8.39 -2.67
CA ASN A 312 31.10 -9.51 -3.59
C ASN A 312 30.39 -10.75 -3.05
N ASN A 313 29.61 -11.35 -3.95
CA ASN A 313 28.90 -12.59 -3.78
C ASN A 313 29.90 -13.72 -3.53
N HIS A 314 29.69 -14.51 -2.48
CA HIS A 314 29.66 -15.98 -2.49
C HIS A 314 29.75 -16.48 -1.04
N GLY A 315 28.65 -17.08 -0.58
CA GLY A 315 28.63 -17.79 0.68
C GLY A 315 29.52 -19.03 0.63
N LYS A 316 30.39 -19.17 1.63
CA LYS A 316 30.84 -20.42 2.25
C LYS A 316 31.80 -20.06 3.40
N ILE A 317 31.38 -20.32 4.62
CA ILE A 317 32.27 -20.35 5.78
C ILE A 317 32.92 -21.74 5.76
N ALA A 318 34.18 -21.80 5.33
CA ALA A 318 35.04 -22.95 5.58
C ALA A 318 35.80 -22.66 6.87
N SER A 319 35.51 -23.45 7.90
CA SER A 319 36.34 -23.58 9.09
C SER A 319 37.65 -24.27 8.70
N HIS A 320 38.78 -23.61 8.90
CA HIS A 320 40.08 -24.28 8.98
C HIS A 320 40.82 -23.82 10.22
N LEU A 321 40.94 -24.75 11.16
CA LEU A 321 41.93 -24.80 12.22
C LEU A 321 43.33 -24.81 11.56
N LEU A 322 44.23 -23.97 12.07
CA LEU A 322 45.66 -24.11 11.86
C LEU A 322 46.29 -24.37 13.23
N GLU A 323 46.70 -25.62 13.42
CA GLU A 323 47.62 -26.05 14.47
C GLU A 323 49.00 -25.47 14.18
N GLU A 324 49.58 -24.87 15.22
CA GLU A 324 50.96 -24.45 15.33
C GLU A 324 51.81 -25.70 15.59
N GLN A 325 52.72 -26.04 14.68
CA GLN A 325 53.81 -26.98 14.95
C GLN A 325 55.09 -26.18 15.20
N VAL A 326 55.60 -26.30 16.42
CA VAL A 326 56.97 -25.99 16.81
C VAL A 326 57.68 -27.34 16.92
N GLU A 327 58.50 -27.67 15.92
CA GLU A 327 59.89 -28.14 16.03
C GLU A 327 60.51 -28.21 14.63
#